data_AF-A0A7Y8TJW3-F1
#
_entry.id   AF-A0A7Y8TJW3-F1
#
_cell.length_a   1.000
_cell.length_b   1.000
_cell.length_c   1.000
_cell.angle_alpha   90.00
_cell.angle_beta   90.00
_cell.angle_gamma   90.00
#
_symmetry.space_group_name_H-M   'P 1'
#
loop_
_entity.id
_entity.type
_entity.pdbx_description
1 polymer ?
#
loop_
_entity_poly.entity_id
_entity_poly.type
_entity_poly.pdbx_seq_one_letter_code
_entity_poly.pdbx_strand_id
1 'polypeptide(L)'
;MKYTNLLRYCLLGILVMAFSFFGYFAPALAAEASQYFPETKHTVSGKFLDYWRNNGGLPTYGYPITDAQMETDPETGKQFLTQWFER
;
A
#
# COMPACT_ATOMS: atom_id res chain seq x y z
N MET A 1 -17.42 -50.79 -21.80
CA MET A 1 -17.92 -50.07 -20.61
C MET A 1 -16.85 -49.44 -19.70
N LYS A 2 -15.53 -49.53 -19.97
CA LYS A 2 -14.50 -48.88 -19.13
C LYS A 2 -14.05 -47.49 -19.61
N TYR A 3 -14.20 -47.17 -20.91
CA TYR A 3 -13.73 -45.89 -21.49
C TYR A 3 -14.63 -44.68 -21.20
N THR A 4 -15.93 -44.90 -20.97
CA THR A 4 -16.91 -43.82 -20.74
C THR A 4 -16.73 -43.13 -19.39
N ASN A 5 -16.24 -43.86 -18.38
CA ASN A 5 -15.95 -43.30 -17.06
C ASN A 5 -14.61 -42.54 -17.07
N LEU A 6 -13.60 -43.05 -17.80
CA LEU A 6 -12.29 -42.40 -17.94
C LEU A 6 -12.42 -41.02 -18.62
N LEU A 7 -13.24 -40.91 -19.68
CA LEU A 7 -13.51 -39.65 -20.39
C LEU A 7 -14.25 -38.61 -19.51
N ARG A 8 -15.14 -39.07 -18.61
CA ARG A 8 -15.84 -38.22 -17.64
C ARG A 8 -14.91 -37.64 -16.58
N TYR A 9 -13.94 -38.41 -16.08
CA TYR A 9 -12.98 -37.93 -15.09
C TYR A 9 -11.99 -36.91 -15.68
N CYS A 10 -11.59 -37.05 -16.95
CA CYS A 10 -10.77 -36.04 -17.63
C CYS A 10 -11.51 -34.70 -17.82
N LEU A 11 -12.80 -34.72 -18.18
CA LEU A 11 -13.61 -33.50 -18.34
C LEU A 11 -13.89 -32.80 -17.00
N LEU A 12 -14.13 -33.55 -15.93
CA LEU A 12 -14.24 -33.01 -14.57
C LEU A 12 -12.91 -32.44 -14.06
N GLY A 13 -11.78 -33.07 -14.36
CA GLY A 13 -10.44 -32.59 -13.99
C GLY A 13 -10.07 -31.26 -14.66
N ILE A 14 -10.44 -31.07 -15.93
CA ILE A 14 -10.20 -29.81 -16.67
C ILE A 14 -11.09 -28.68 -16.13
N LEU A 15 -12.33 -28.98 -15.71
CA LEU A 15 -13.25 -28.00 -15.13
C LEU A 15 -12.77 -27.49 -13.75
N VAL A 16 -12.13 -28.34 -12.95
CA VAL A 16 -11.56 -27.97 -11.64
C VAL A 16 -10.26 -27.16 -11.80
N MET A 17 -9.39 -27.50 -12.76
CA MET A 17 -8.17 -26.71 -13.03
C MET A 17 -8.46 -25.35 -13.66
N ALA A 18 -9.49 -25.23 -14.49
CA ALA A 18 -9.91 -23.94 -15.07
C ALA A 18 -10.47 -22.97 -14.00
N PHE A 19 -11.09 -23.50 -12.93
CA PHE A 19 -11.59 -22.71 -11.81
C PHE A 19 -10.47 -22.20 -10.89
N SER A 20 -9.37 -22.96 -10.76
CA SER A 20 -8.20 -22.56 -9.98
C SER A 20 -7.33 -21.49 -10.65
N PHE A 21 -7.46 -21.28 -11.97
CA PHE A 21 -6.69 -20.27 -12.71
C PHE A 21 -7.41 -18.91 -12.84
N PHE A 22 -8.72 -18.85 -12.60
CA PHE A 22 -9.50 -17.62 -12.74
C PHE A 22 -9.53 -16.75 -11.46
N GLY A 23 -8.90 -17.20 -10.36
CA GLY A 23 -9.13 -16.63 -9.02
C GLY A 23 -7.96 -15.95 -8.33
N TYR A 24 -6.73 -15.99 -8.87
CA TYR A 24 -5.59 -15.34 -8.23
C TYR A 24 -5.29 -13.98 -8.84
N PHE A 25 -6.29 -13.09 -8.91
CA PHE A 25 -6.00 -11.66 -8.95
C PHE A 25 -5.69 -11.23 -7.52
N ALA A 26 -4.45 -11.45 -7.08
CA ALA A 26 -3.99 -10.80 -5.87
C ALA A 26 -4.09 -9.29 -6.15
N PRO A 27 -4.82 -8.50 -5.34
CA PRO A 27 -4.79 -7.07 -5.51
C PRO A 27 -3.32 -6.65 -5.44
N ALA A 28 -2.81 -6.04 -6.51
CA ALA A 28 -1.54 -5.35 -6.41
C ALA A 28 -1.72 -4.38 -5.24
N LEU A 29 -0.93 -4.56 -4.17
CA LEU A 29 -0.88 -3.59 -3.08
C LEU A 29 -0.60 -2.26 -3.76
N ALA A 30 -1.61 -1.39 -3.83
CA ALA A 30 -1.47 -0.11 -4.50
C ALA A 30 -0.32 0.61 -3.80
N ALA A 31 0.77 0.85 -4.54
CA ALA A 31 1.90 1.58 -3.99
C ALA A 31 1.38 2.94 -3.54
N GLU A 32 1.55 3.27 -2.26
CA GLU A 32 1.14 4.58 -1.75
C GLU A 32 1.93 5.67 -2.48
N ALA A 33 1.24 6.76 -2.86
CA ALA A 33 1.90 7.89 -3.49
C ALA A 33 3.01 8.41 -2.57
N SER A 34 4.18 8.70 -3.13
CA SER A 34 5.34 9.19 -2.39
C SER A 34 6.04 10.32 -3.13
N GLN A 35 6.75 11.16 -2.39
CA GLN A 35 7.56 12.24 -2.91
C GLN A 35 8.85 12.37 -2.10
N TYR A 36 9.98 12.20 -2.78
CA TYR A 36 11.31 12.37 -2.22
C TYR A 36 11.76 13.83 -2.39
N PHE A 37 12.33 14.41 -1.32
CA PHE A 37 12.86 15.76 -1.30
C PHE A 37 14.38 15.72 -1.18
N PRO A 38 15.15 15.98 -2.25
CA PRO A 38 16.61 15.91 -2.21
C PRO A 38 17.25 16.95 -1.28
N GLU A 39 16.57 18.06 -0.99
CA GLU A 39 17.02 19.16 -0.15
C GLU A 39 17.28 18.70 1.29
N THR A 40 16.36 17.90 1.83
CA THR A 40 16.43 17.37 3.20
C THR A 40 16.66 15.86 3.26
N LYS A 41 16.63 15.19 2.11
CA LYS A 41 16.80 13.74 1.94
C LYS A 41 15.73 12.90 2.65
N HIS A 42 14.52 13.44 2.77
CA HIS A 42 13.38 12.75 3.38
C HIS A 42 12.26 12.52 2.36
N THR A 43 11.40 11.55 2.67
CA THR A 43 10.26 11.19 1.82
C THR A 43 8.94 11.46 2.53
N VAL A 44 7.97 12.03 1.82
CA VAL A 44 6.58 12.15 2.30
C VAL A 44 5.71 11.20 1.49
N SER A 45 4.92 10.37 2.16
CA SER A 45 4.14 9.30 1.53
C SER A 45 2.71 9.23 2.07
N GLY A 46 1.84 8.59 1.29
CA GLY A 46 0.48 8.22 1.69
C GLY A 46 -0.31 9.43 2.20
N LYS A 47 -0.99 9.24 3.35
CA LYS A 47 -1.86 10.26 3.94
C LYS A 47 -1.15 11.58 4.26
N PHE A 48 0.14 11.54 4.62
CA PHE A 48 0.91 12.77 4.84
C PHE A 48 1.09 13.55 3.55
N LEU A 49 1.40 12.85 2.45
CA LEU A 49 1.60 13.50 1.16
C LEU A 49 0.29 14.10 0.64
N ASP A 50 -0.81 13.36 0.76
CA ASP A 50 -2.13 13.84 0.38
C ASP A 50 -2.53 15.09 1.17
N TYR A 51 -2.33 15.05 2.50
CA TYR A 51 -2.64 16.19 3.36
C TYR A 51 -1.74 17.39 3.05
N TRP A 52 -0.43 17.19 2.96
CA TRP A 52 0.54 18.24 2.65
C TRP A 52 0.19 18.92 1.32
N ARG A 53 -0.09 18.15 0.26
CA ARG A 53 -0.48 18.69 -1.06
C ARG A 53 -1.78 19.48 -1.01
N ASN A 54 -2.78 18.99 -0.29
CA ASN A 54 -4.11 19.60 -0.24
C ASN A 54 -4.19 20.83 0.68
N ASN A 55 -3.23 21.02 1.59
CA ASN A 55 -3.25 22.09 2.60
C ASN A 55 -2.13 23.14 2.39
N GLY A 56 -1.66 23.29 1.15
CA GLY A 56 -0.74 24.37 0.76
C GLY A 56 0.70 23.94 0.53
N GLY A 57 1.06 22.71 0.90
CA GLY A 57 2.35 22.09 0.57
C GLY A 57 3.55 22.89 1.05
N LEU A 58 4.55 22.99 0.17
CA LEU A 58 5.85 23.57 0.47
C LEU A 58 5.76 25.02 1.02
N PRO A 59 4.96 25.94 0.46
CA PRO A 59 4.78 27.27 1.03
C PRO A 59 4.31 27.30 2.50
N THR A 60 3.43 26.37 2.90
CA THR A 60 2.83 26.36 4.24
C THR A 60 3.69 25.61 5.24
N TYR A 61 4.05 24.37 4.91
CA TYR A 61 4.72 23.43 5.83
C TYR A 61 6.23 23.37 5.64
N GLY A 62 6.74 23.78 4.47
CA GLY A 62 8.16 23.60 4.12
C GLY A 62 8.51 22.15 3.78
N TYR A 63 9.81 21.87 3.77
CA TYR A 63 10.35 20.54 3.49
C TYR A 63 10.16 19.58 4.69
N PRO A 64 10.07 18.26 4.46
CA PRO A 64 10.15 17.28 5.55
C PRO A 64 11.53 17.33 6.19
N ILE A 65 11.60 17.29 7.52
CA ILE A 65 12.87 17.22 8.29
C ILE A 65 13.08 15.87 8.98
N THR A 66 12.09 14.99 8.91
CA THR A 66 12.17 13.58 9.30
C THR A 66 11.46 12.71 8.26
N ASP A 67 11.72 11.40 8.28
CA ASP A 67 10.78 10.44 7.71
C ASP A 67 9.61 10.21 8.67
N ALA A 68 8.53 9.57 8.19
CA ALA A 68 7.40 9.22 9.04
C ALA A 68 7.78 8.09 10.02
N GLN A 69 7.56 8.33 11.31
CA GLN A 69 7.95 7.42 12.39
C GLN A 69 6.90 7.41 13.52
N MET A 70 6.85 6.32 14.30
CA MET A 70 5.97 6.27 15.46
C MET A 70 6.59 7.08 16.60
N GLU A 71 5.86 8.06 17.12
CA GLU A 71 6.27 8.88 18.26
C GLU A 71 5.25 8.74 19.39
N THR A 72 5.73 8.79 20.63
CA THR A 72 4.87 8.73 21.82
C THR A 72 4.52 10.14 22.24
N ASP A 73 3.22 10.43 22.30
CA ASP A 73 2.68 11.67 22.84
C ASP A 73 2.95 11.73 24.35
N PRO A 74 3.70 12.73 24.86
CA PRO A 74 4.05 12.82 26.27
C PRO A 74 2.85 13.14 27.18
N GLU A 75 1.77 13.71 26.64
CA GLU A 75 0.58 14.07 27.42
C GLU A 75 -0.36 12.87 27.59
N THR A 76 -0.55 12.09 26.52
CA THR A 76 -1.50 10.97 26.52
C THR A 76 -0.85 9.59 26.63
N GLY A 77 0.47 9.48 26.41
CA GLY A 77 1.21 8.22 26.34
C GLY A 77 0.90 7.35 25.12
N LYS A 78 0.07 7.84 24.18
CA LYS A 78 -0.29 7.10 22.97
C LYS A 78 0.77 7.27 21.89
N GLN A 79 0.89 6.28 21.01
CA GLN A 79 1.78 6.37 19.87
C GLN A 79 1.02 6.79 18.61
N PHE A 80 1.59 7.75 17.89
CA PHE A 80 1.09 8.23 16.61
C PHE A 80 2.18 8.14 15.56
N LEU A 81 1.78 7.81 14.33
CA LEU A 81 2.67 8.01 13.19
C LEU A 81 2.77 9.51 12.98
N THR A 82 4.00 10.03 13.00
CA THR A 82 4.31 11.46 12.97
C THR A 82 5.41 11.71 11.95
N GLN A 83 5.33 12.83 11.26
CA GLN A 83 6.38 13.35 10.40
C GLN A 83 6.51 14.85 10.63
N TRP A 84 7.74 15.32 10.84
CA TRP A 84 8.01 16.73 11.10
C TRP A 84 8.40 17.47 9.81
N PHE A 85 7.96 18.72 9.72
CA PHE A 85 8.25 19.64 8.62
C PHE A 85 8.87 20.93 9.18
N GLU A 86 9.41 21.77 8.31
CA GLU A 86 10.09 23.01 8.70
C GLU A 86 9.17 24.04 9.40
N ARG A 87 7.84 23.92 9.27
CA ARG A 87 6.85 24.92 9.72
C ARG A 87 5.61 24.30 10.35
#